data_AF-A0A2V3HJZ7-F1
#
_entry.id   AF-A0A2V3HJZ7-F1
#
_cell.length_a   1.000
_cell.length_b   1.000
_cell.length_c   1.000
_cell.angle_alpha   90.00
_cell.angle_beta   90.00
_cell.angle_gamma   90.00
#
_symmetry.space_group_name_H-M   'P 1'
#
loop_
_entity.id
_entity.type
_entity.pdbx_description
1 polymer ?
#
loop_
_entity_poly.entity_id
_entity_poly.type
_entity_poly.pdbx_seq_one_letter_code
_entity_poly.pdbx_strand_id
1 'polypeptide(L)' 'MREKVISEEADEYVDQVGWTVHENVLDDFEMEDSDEPQIITHQCSMCGSTMQIPKPKRDRYKVLCAYPECGHSDAIGL' A
#
# COMPACT_ATOMS: atom_id res chain seq x y z
N MET A 1 -45.56 51.92 16.58
CA MET A 1 -44.89 50.80 15.89
C MET A 1 -43.94 51.39 14.87
N ARG A 2 -42.64 51.12 14.98
CA ARG A 2 -41.67 51.39 13.91
C ARG A 2 -41.03 50.04 13.60
N GLU A 3 -41.34 49.49 12.44
CA GLU A 3 -40.69 48.28 11.95
C GLU A 3 -39.22 48.59 11.69
N LYS A 4 -38.33 47.70 12.15
CA LYS A 4 -36.91 47.77 11.79
C LYS A 4 -36.76 47.13 10.41
N VAL A 5 -36.35 47.95 9.45
CA VAL A 5 -35.93 47.51 8.11
C VAL A 5 -34.75 46.57 8.30
N ILE A 6 -34.89 45.32 7.86
CA ILE A 6 -33.78 44.37 7.77
C ILE A 6 -32.85 44.96 6.72
N SER A 7 -31.67 45.45 7.14
CA SER A 7 -30.64 45.88 6.21
C SER A 7 -30.23 44.67 5.37
N GLU A 8 -30.19 44.86 4.06
CA GLU A 8 -29.58 43.94 3.10
C GLU A 8 -28.06 43.95 3.31
N GLU A 9 -27.63 43.44 4.47
CA GLU A 9 -26.27 42.99 4.65
C GLU A 9 -26.21 41.73 3.81
N ALA A 10 -25.68 41.86 2.59
CA ALA A 10 -25.48 40.74 1.70
C ALA A 10 -24.78 39.63 2.50
N ASP A 11 -25.48 38.51 2.70
CA ASP A 11 -24.88 37.26 3.14
C ASP A 11 -23.91 36.83 2.04
N GLU A 12 -22.72 37.45 2.00
CA GLU A 12 -21.59 37.01 1.19
C GLU A 12 -21.09 35.72 1.83
N TYR A 13 -21.71 34.61 1.43
CA TYR A 13 -21.18 33.29 1.64
C TYR A 13 -19.81 33.23 0.95
N VAL A 14 -18.74 33.30 1.75
CA VAL A 14 -17.38 33.10 1.29
C VAL A 14 -17.09 31.61 1.40
N ASP A 15 -17.13 30.92 0.27
CA ASP A 15 -16.61 29.56 0.12
C ASP A 15 -15.13 29.61 0.53
N GLN A 16 -14.82 29.31 1.80
CA GLN A 16 -13.47 28.94 2.19
C GLN A 16 -13.20 27.56 1.58
N VAL A 17 -12.81 27.59 0.30
CA VAL A 17 -12.24 26.46 -0.40
C VAL A 17 -11.06 25.95 0.40
N GLY A 18 -11.25 24.77 1.00
CA GLY A 18 -10.23 24.06 1.74
C GLY A 18 -9.00 23.82 0.87
N TRP A 19 -7.84 24.00 1.51
CA TRP A 19 -6.49 23.83 0.96
C TRP A 19 -6.05 24.88 -0.05
N THR A 20 -5.79 26.11 0.42
CA THR A 20 -4.81 26.96 -0.25
C THR A 20 -3.42 26.32 -0.06
N VAL A 21 -2.96 25.61 -1.09
CA VAL A 21 -1.57 25.18 -1.19
C VAL A 21 -0.73 26.43 -1.42
N HIS A 22 -0.31 27.08 -0.33
CA HIS A 22 0.77 28.04 -0.38
C HIS A 22 2.09 27.29 -0.26
N GLU A 23 2.96 27.63 -1.20
CA GLU A 23 4.36 27.24 -1.32
C GLU A 23 4.62 25.96 -2.12
N ASN A 24 5.05 26.18 -3.37
CA ASN A 24 5.66 25.19 -4.24
C ASN A 24 7.06 24.83 -3.72
N VAL A 25 7.14 24.18 -2.57
CA VAL A 25 8.23 23.24 -2.34
C VAL A 25 7.63 21.89 -2.70
N LEU A 26 7.82 21.49 -3.96
CA LEU A 26 7.83 20.08 -4.27
C LEU A 26 9.04 19.56 -3.49
N ASP A 27 8.83 19.21 -2.22
CA ASP A 27 9.73 18.27 -1.58
C ASP A 27 9.82 17.13 -2.58
N ASP A 28 11.05 16.81 -2.99
CA ASP A 28 11.31 15.60 -3.75
C ASP A 28 10.69 14.50 -2.91
N PHE A 29 9.46 14.09 -3.26
CA PHE A 29 8.87 12.86 -2.79
C PHE A 29 9.83 11.85 -3.36
N GLU A 30 10.85 11.52 -2.57
CA GLU A 30 11.58 10.28 -2.66
C GLU A 30 10.46 9.27 -2.77
N MET A 31 10.26 8.77 -4.00
CA MET A 31 9.33 7.69 -4.25
C MET A 31 9.89 6.60 -3.36
N GLU A 32 9.34 6.45 -2.15
CA GLU A 32 9.61 5.31 -1.28
C GLU A 32 9.46 4.14 -2.23
N ASP A 33 10.61 3.51 -2.57
CA ASP A 33 10.66 2.42 -3.52
C ASP A 33 9.54 1.50 -3.09
N SER A 34 8.48 1.47 -3.89
CA SER A 34 7.27 0.76 -3.53
C SER A 34 7.73 -0.62 -3.12
N ASP A 35 7.42 -1.05 -1.89
CA ASP A 35 7.81 -2.35 -1.34
C ASP A 35 7.12 -3.44 -2.17
N GLU A 36 7.51 -3.58 -3.43
CA GLU A 36 7.02 -4.58 -4.33
C GLU A 36 7.48 -5.90 -3.75
N PRO A 37 6.56 -6.87 -3.60
CA PRO A 37 6.89 -8.14 -2.98
C PRO A 37 7.94 -8.83 -3.85
N GLN A 38 9.19 -8.84 -3.38
CA GLN A 38 10.29 -9.52 -4.05
C GLN A 38 9.92 -10.98 -4.27
N ILE A 39 9.99 -11.47 -5.51
CA ILE A 39 9.66 -12.86 -5.83
C ILE A 39 10.95 -13.69 -5.72
N ILE A 40 10.89 -14.78 -4.96
CA ILE A 40 11.98 -15.76 -4.87
C ILE A 40 11.64 -17.02 -5.67
N THR A 41 12.65 -17.62 -6.29
CA THR A 41 12.50 -18.93 -6.94
C THR A 41 12.93 -20.00 -5.95
N HIS A 42 12.00 -20.90 -5.61
CA HIS A 42 12.23 -22.06 -4.75
C HIS A 42 12.21 -23.35 -5.58
N GLN A 43 13.15 -24.25 -5.33
CA GLN A 43 13.18 -25.58 -5.93
C GLN A 43 12.78 -26.63 -4.89
N CYS A 44 11.72 -27.38 -5.16
CA CYS A 44 11.26 -28.44 -4.25
C CYS A 44 12.29 -29.56 -4.13
N SER A 45 12.65 -29.95 -2.91
CA SER A 45 13.67 -30.99 -2.68
C SER A 45 13.23 -32.40 -3.09
N MET A 46 11.92 -32.66 -3.09
CA MET A 46 11.35 -33.99 -3.40
C MET A 46 11.12 -34.22 -4.88
N CYS A 47 10.48 -33.29 -5.58
CA CYS A 47 10.09 -33.45 -6.99
C CYS A 47 10.91 -32.61 -7.96
N GLY A 48 11.80 -31.73 -7.46
CA GLY A 48 12.63 -30.86 -8.29
C GLY A 48 11.89 -29.72 -8.99
N SER A 49 10.57 -29.58 -8.78
CA SER A 49 9.79 -28.51 -9.40
C SER A 49 10.24 -27.14 -8.92
N THR A 50 10.39 -26.19 -9.84
CA THR A 50 10.68 -24.78 -9.55
C THR A 50 9.39 -23.99 -9.38
N MET A 51 9.28 -23.25 -8.28
CA MET A 51 8.11 -22.45 -7.93
C MET A 51 8.52 -21.02 -7.61
N GLN A 52 7.69 -20.06 -8.00
CA GLN A 52 7.87 -18.66 -7.64
C GLN A 52 6.99 -18.33 -6.45
N ILE A 53 7.61 -17.84 -5.38
CA ILE A 53 6.94 -17.57 -4.10
C ILE A 53 7.27 -16.13 -3.71
N PRO A 54 6.29 -15.35 -3.23
CA PRO A 54 6.58 -14.03 -2.67
C PRO A 54 7.50 -14.17 -1.47
N LYS A 55 8.49 -13.29 -1.36
CA LYS A 55 9.47 -13.30 -0.28
C LYS A 55 8.74 -13.19 1.07
N PRO A 56 8.83 -14.21 1.92
CA PRO A 56 8.22 -14.15 3.24
C PRO A 56 8.95 -13.11 4.10
N LYS A 57 8.21 -12.45 5.00
CA LYS A 57 8.76 -11.46 5.93
C LYS A 57 9.71 -12.05 7.00
N ARG A 58 9.82 -13.38 7.07
CA ARG A 58 10.58 -14.10 8.10
C ARG A 58 11.68 -14.89 7.43
N ASP A 59 12.85 -14.96 8.09
CA ASP A 59 13.99 -15.75 7.62
C ASP A 59 13.73 -17.27 7.65
N ARG A 60 12.82 -17.70 8.52
CA ARG A 60 12.45 -19.11 8.70
C ARG A 60 11.00 -19.33 8.29
N TYR A 61 10.80 -20.18 7.30
CA TYR A 61 9.48 -20.45 6.73
C TYR A 61 9.41 -21.85 6.13
N LYS A 62 8.18 -22.32 5.92
CA LYS A 62 7.90 -23.58 5.24
C LYS A 62 7.25 -23.29 3.90
N VAL A 63 7.75 -23.93 2.86
CA VAL A 63 7.19 -23.87 1.51
C VAL A 63 6.45 -25.17 1.23
N LEU A 64 5.17 -25.07 0.89
CA LEU A 64 4.40 -26.21 0.41
C LEU A 64 4.54 -26.31 -1.11
N CYS A 65 4.81 -27.51 -1.61
CA CYS A 65 4.86 -27.75 -3.05
C CYS A 65 3.48 -27.52 -3.67
N ALA A 66 3.44 -26.70 -4.73
CA ALA A 66 2.22 -26.38 -5.48
C ALA A 66 1.67 -27.59 -6.25
N TYR A 67 2.50 -28.62 -6.47
CA TYR A 67 2.04 -29.86 -7.07
C TYR A 67 1.29 -30.71 -6.03
N PRO A 68 -0.01 -30.98 -6.23
CA PRO A 68 -0.84 -31.70 -5.26
C PRO A 68 -0.39 -33.16 -5.08
N GLU A 69 0.28 -33.73 -6.09
CA GLU A 69 0.83 -35.09 -6.05
C GLU A 69 2.06 -35.20 -5.15
N CYS A 70 2.81 -34.09 -4.99
CA CYS A 70 4.02 -34.08 -4.17
C CYS A 70 3.68 -33.83 -2.70
N GLY A 71 2.86 -32.81 -2.41
CA GLY A 71 2.42 -32.47 -1.05
C GLY A 71 3.55 -32.20 -0.04
N HIS A 72 4.79 -32.02 -0.52
CA HIS A 72 5.96 -31.87 0.34
C HIS A 72 6.05 -30.48 0.95
N SER A 73 6.55 -30.42 2.19
CA SER A 73 6.84 -29.18 2.90
C SER A 73 8.36 -29.01 3.11
N ASP A 74 8.98 -28.12 2.33
CA ASP A 74 10.38 -27.75 2.50
C ASP A 74 10.51 -26.72 3.63
N ALA A 75 11.44 -26.95 4.57
CA ALA A 75 11.76 -26.00 5.62
C ALA A 75 13.02 -25.20 5.22
N ILE A 76 12.89 -23.88 5.12
CA ILE A 76 13.97 -22.95 4.80
C ILE A 76 14.40 -22.21 6.08
N GLY A 77 15.71 -22.09 6.29
CA GLY A 77 16.30 -21.36 7.43
C GLY A 77 16.49 -22.21 8.69
N LEU A 78 16.91 -23.48 8.53
CA LEU A 78 17.34 -24.35 9.64
C LEU A 78 18.66 -23.88 10.26
#